data_AF-A0A8K0QWI6-F1
#
_entry.id   AF-A0A8K0QWI6-F1
#
_cell.length_a   1.000
_cell.length_b   1.000
_cell.length_c   1.000
_cell.angle_alpha   90.00
_cell.angle_beta   90.00
_cell.angle_gamma   90.00
#
_symmetry.space_group_name_H-M   'P 1'
#
loop_
_entity.id
_entity.type
_entity.pdbx_description
1 polymer ?
#
loop_
_entity_poly.entity_id
_entity_poly.type
_entity_poly.pdbx_seq_one_letter_code
_entity_poly.pdbx_strand_id
1 'polypeptide(L)'
;VALDLSSDGSISEAIKTIEQSYDHIDVLVNNAGVMLQTVHSDGVTTKRQAFQNSFNINITGSALITDACIPLLSKSSLPRILFVSSTLGSITTRLDSSNL
;
A
#
# COMPACT_ATOMS: atom_id res chain seq x y z
N VAL A 1 -1.77 -0.23 16.09
CA VAL A 1 -2.97 -0.05 15.24
C VAL A 1 -2.96 -1.14 14.18
N ALA A 2 -4.02 -1.93 14.07
CA ALA A 2 -4.14 -2.91 12.99
C ALA A 2 -4.56 -2.18 11.70
N LEU A 3 -3.97 -2.53 10.57
CA LEU A 3 -4.24 -1.88 9.28
C LEU A 3 -4.14 -2.91 8.15
N ASP A 4 -5.27 -3.17 7.50
CA ASP A 4 -5.40 -3.95 6.28
C ASP A 4 -5.81 -3.01 5.13
N LEU A 5 -4.90 -2.79 4.18
CA LEU A 5 -5.13 -1.90 3.05
C LEU A 5 -6.15 -2.44 2.03
N SER A 6 -6.58 -3.69 2.15
CA SER A 6 -7.67 -4.23 1.33
C SER A 6 -9.06 -3.88 1.87
N SER A 7 -9.15 -3.23 3.04
CA SER A 7 -10.40 -2.92 3.74
C SER A 7 -10.51 -1.44 4.10
N ASP A 8 -11.48 -0.76 3.49
CA ASP A 8 -11.80 0.65 3.79
C ASP A 8 -12.14 0.86 5.28
N GLY A 9 -12.84 -0.12 5.88
CA GLY A 9 -13.16 -0.10 7.31
C GLY A 9 -11.90 -0.14 8.17
N SER A 10 -10.94 -1.00 7.82
CA SER A 10 -9.66 -1.08 8.54
C SER A 10 -8.84 0.21 8.42
N ILE A 11 -8.82 0.83 7.24
CA ILE A 11 -8.17 2.13 7.02
C ILE A 11 -8.81 3.20 7.92
N SER A 12 -10.14 3.31 7.90
CA SER A 12 -10.88 4.29 8.68
C SER A 12 -10.68 4.13 10.19
N GLU A 13 -10.77 2.89 10.69
CA GLU A 13 -10.53 2.58 12.11
C GLU A 13 -9.09 2.87 12.53
N ALA A 14 -8.13 2.58 11.66
CA ALA A 14 -6.73 2.86 11.92
C ALA A 14 -6.48 4.36 12.08
N ILE A 15 -6.99 5.18 11.15
CA ILE A 15 -6.87 6.64 11.20
C ILE A 15 -7.51 7.19 12.46
N LYS A 16 -8.75 6.78 12.78
CA LYS A 16 -9.44 7.20 14.01
C LYS A 16 -8.62 6.87 15.27
N THR A 17 -8.00 5.70 15.31
CA THR A 17 -7.17 5.28 16.45
C THR A 17 -5.90 6.14 16.57
N ILE A 18 -5.29 6.49 15.44
CA ILE A 18 -4.10 7.36 15.40
C ILE A 18 -4.48 8.77 15.86
N GLU A 19 -5.56 9.35 15.34
CA GLU A 19 -6.07 10.69 15.71
C GLU A 19 -6.36 10.83 17.21
N GLN A 20 -6.79 9.75 17.86
CA GLN A 20 -7.03 9.75 19.31
C GLN A 20 -5.74 9.83 20.14
N SER A 21 -4.61 9.40 19.57
CA SER A 21 -3.35 9.25 20.29
C SER A 21 -2.33 10.33 19.91
N TYR A 22 -2.42 10.87 18.71
CA TYR A 22 -1.44 11.79 18.13
C TYR A 22 -2.15 12.92 17.40
N ASP A 23 -1.63 14.15 17.55
CA ASP A 23 -2.19 15.32 16.87
C ASP A 23 -1.89 15.33 15.37
N HIS A 24 -0.72 14.83 14.96
CA HIS A 24 -0.26 14.82 13.57
C HIS A 24 0.59 13.59 13.26
N ILE A 25 0.89 13.41 11.97
CA ILE A 25 1.88 12.46 11.45
C ILE A 25 2.91 13.26 10.68
N ASP A 26 4.21 12.99 10.88
CA ASP A 26 5.27 13.63 10.10
C ASP A 26 5.59 12.88 8.81
N VAL A 27 5.53 11.55 8.86
CA VAL A 27 5.96 10.68 7.77
C VAL A 27 4.95 9.56 7.57
N LEU A 28 4.44 9.44 6.35
CA LEU A 28 3.74 8.25 5.87
C LEU A 28 4.70 7.42 5.01
N VAL A 29 4.82 6.13 5.31
CA VAL A 29 5.59 5.18 4.49
C VAL A 29 4.64 4.15 3.90
N ASN A 30 4.31 4.31 2.61
CA ASN A 30 3.57 3.33 1.84
C ASN A 30 4.50 2.16 1.47
N ASN A 31 4.53 1.15 2.34
CA ASN A 31 5.35 -0.05 2.19
C ASN A 31 4.55 -1.34 2.02
N ALA A 32 3.29 -1.36 2.46
CA ALA A 32 2.47 -2.56 2.34
C ALA A 32 2.33 -2.97 0.87
N GLY A 33 2.65 -4.22 0.58
CA GLY A 33 2.59 -4.77 -0.77
C GLY A 33 2.48 -6.28 -0.75
N VAL A 34 1.72 -6.82 -1.70
CA VAL A 34 1.59 -8.25 -1.94
C VAL A 34 2.07 -8.60 -3.34
N MET A 35 2.70 -9.75 -3.47
CA MET A 35 3.06 -10.30 -4.76
C MET A 35 1.83 -10.96 -5.41
N LEU A 36 1.76 -10.88 -6.75
CA LEU A 36 0.74 -11.60 -7.51
C LEU A 36 0.82 -13.10 -7.17
N GLN A 37 -0.21 -13.62 -6.51
CA GLN A 37 -0.31 -15.06 -6.29
C GLN A 37 -0.46 -15.75 -7.64
N THR A 38 0.41 -16.72 -7.92
CA THR A 38 0.31 -17.51 -9.14
C THR A 38 -0.95 -18.36 -9.09
N VAL A 39 -1.67 -18.49 -10.21
CA VAL A 39 -2.87 -19.35 -10.39
C VAL A 39 -2.66 -20.79 -9.89
N HIS A 40 -1.40 -21.22 -9.85
CA HIS A 40 -1.01 -22.58 -9.52
C HIS A 40 -0.92 -22.88 -8.01
N SER A 41 -0.97 -21.87 -7.12
CA SER A 41 -0.76 -22.11 -5.69
C SER A 41 -1.99 -22.60 -4.93
N ASP A 42 -3.21 -22.32 -5.40
CA ASP A 42 -4.45 -22.78 -4.75
C ASP A 42 -5.43 -23.51 -5.70
N GLY A 43 -5.18 -23.45 -7.03
CA GLY A 43 -6.03 -24.07 -8.05
C GLY A 43 -7.43 -23.45 -8.20
N VAL A 44 -7.74 -22.39 -7.44
CA VAL A 44 -9.07 -21.78 -7.36
C VAL A 44 -9.03 -20.32 -7.81
N THR A 45 -7.95 -19.58 -7.50
CA THR A 45 -7.85 -18.16 -7.80
C THR A 45 -7.49 -17.95 -9.27
N THR A 46 -8.39 -17.30 -9.99
CA THR A 46 -8.14 -16.91 -11.39
C THR A 46 -7.04 -15.84 -11.48
N LYS A 47 -6.34 -15.74 -12.61
CA LYS A 47 -5.38 -14.64 -12.87
C LYS A 47 -6.01 -13.27 -12.57
N ARG A 48 -7.26 -13.06 -13.01
CA ARG A 48 -7.98 -11.81 -12.80
C ARG A 48 -8.11 -11.47 -11.32
N GLN A 49 -8.53 -12.43 -10.49
CA GLN A 49 -8.66 -12.24 -9.05
C GLN A 49 -7.30 -11.95 -8.40
N ALA A 50 -6.24 -12.65 -8.79
CA ALA A 50 -4.90 -12.38 -8.28
C ALA A 50 -4.45 -10.95 -8.60
N PHE A 51 -4.69 -10.49 -9.83
CA PHE A 51 -4.40 -9.11 -10.25
C PHE A 51 -5.23 -8.11 -9.45
N GLN A 52 -6.53 -8.33 -9.33
CA GLN A 52 -7.42 -7.45 -8.57
C GLN A 52 -6.96 -7.32 -7.12
N ASN A 53 -6.61 -8.43 -6.46
CA ASN A 53 -6.11 -8.39 -5.08
C ASN A 53 -4.80 -7.59 -4.95
N SER A 54 -3.85 -7.83 -5.85
CA SER A 54 -2.56 -7.13 -5.82
C SER A 54 -2.70 -5.64 -6.10
N PHE A 55 -3.53 -5.26 -7.07
CA PHE A 55 -3.83 -3.85 -7.36
C PHE A 55 -4.61 -3.18 -6.23
N ASN A 56 -5.55 -3.90 -5.60
CA ASN A 56 -6.32 -3.38 -4.48
C ASN A 56 -5.40 -2.97 -3.33
N ILE A 57 -4.41 -3.78 -2.96
CA ILE A 57 -3.51 -3.48 -1.85
C ILE A 57 -2.40 -2.50 -2.25
N ASN A 58 -1.66 -2.82 -3.31
CA ASN A 58 -0.42 -2.12 -3.65
C ASN A 58 -0.66 -0.73 -4.27
N ILE A 59 -1.85 -0.49 -4.83
CA ILE A 59 -2.19 0.75 -5.53
C ILE A 59 -3.35 1.44 -4.82
N THR A 60 -4.54 0.84 -4.84
CA THR A 60 -5.76 1.49 -4.33
C THR A 60 -5.64 1.76 -2.83
N GLY A 61 -5.32 0.75 -2.03
CA GLY A 61 -5.21 0.88 -0.58
C GLY A 61 -4.09 1.83 -0.16
N SER A 62 -2.96 1.83 -0.87
CA SER A 62 -1.87 2.80 -0.65
C SER A 62 -2.29 4.24 -0.95
N ALA A 63 -3.11 4.46 -2.00
CA ALA A 63 -3.67 5.78 -2.28
C ALA A 63 -4.69 6.19 -1.19
N LEU A 64 -5.60 5.30 -0.80
CA LEU A 64 -6.64 5.58 0.19
C LEU A 64 -6.07 5.90 1.57
N ILE A 65 -5.07 5.14 2.05
CA ILE A 65 -4.42 5.48 3.33
C ILE A 65 -3.65 6.79 3.23
N THR A 66 -3.09 7.12 2.07
CA THR A 66 -2.43 8.41 1.84
C THR A 66 -3.42 9.54 2.00
N ASP A 67 -4.56 9.48 1.29
CA ASP A 67 -5.61 10.48 1.36
C ASP A 67 -6.15 10.63 2.80
N ALA A 68 -6.37 9.52 3.48
CA ALA A 68 -6.87 9.52 4.85
C ALA A 68 -5.85 10.09 5.86
N CYS A 69 -4.55 10.00 5.58
CA CYS A 69 -3.50 10.62 6.39
C CYS A 69 -3.30 12.11 6.11
N ILE A 70 -3.81 12.67 5.00
CA ILE A 70 -3.56 14.08 4.62
C ILE A 70 -3.89 15.06 5.76
N PRO A 71 -5.04 14.97 6.46
CA PRO A 71 -5.35 15.90 7.55
C PRO A 71 -4.30 15.88 8.67
N LEU A 72 -3.84 14.69 9.07
CA LEU A 72 -2.79 14.53 10.08
C LEU A 72 -1.43 15.00 9.58
N LEU A 73 -1.07 14.70 8.32
CA LEU A 73 0.17 15.15 7.69
C LEU A 73 0.22 16.67 7.54
N SER A 74 -0.91 17.31 7.25
CA SER A 74 -0.98 18.76 7.01
C SER A 74 -0.61 19.62 8.23
N LYS A 75 -0.70 19.03 9.43
CA LYS A 75 -0.32 19.66 10.69
C LYS A 75 1.17 19.55 11.00
N SER A 76 1.90 18.65 10.33
CA SER A 76 3.34 18.56 10.48
C SER A 76 4.02 19.79 9.87
N SER A 77 5.10 20.24 10.50
CA SER A 77 5.95 21.31 9.95
C SER A 77 6.71 20.89 8.69
N LEU A 78 6.97 19.58 8.50
CA LEU A 78 7.77 19.04 7.40
C LEU A 78 7.23 17.67 6.95
N PRO A 79 6.01 17.59 6.40
CA PRO A 79 5.39 16.32 6.04
C PRO A 79 6.18 15.59 4.95
N ARG A 80 6.20 14.26 5.04
CA ARG A 80 6.82 13.37 4.04
C ARG A 80 5.91 12.19 3.72
N ILE A 81 5.82 11.86 2.44
CA ILE A 81 5.21 10.61 1.97
C ILE A 81 6.28 9.84 1.20
N LEU A 82 6.58 8.63 1.64
CA LEU A 82 7.54 7.73 1.00
C LEU A 82 6.79 6.54 0.41
N PHE A 83 7.01 6.27 -0.88
CA PHE A 83 6.54 5.05 -1.53
C PHE A 83 7.70 4.07 -1.64
N VAL A 84 7.56 2.90 -1.02
CA VAL A 84 8.51 1.79 -1.17
C VAL A 84 8.02 0.92 -2.33
N SER A 85 8.75 0.98 -3.44
CA SER A 85 8.51 0.13 -4.61
C SER A 85 9.47 -1.07 -4.62
N SER A 86 9.47 -1.84 -5.70
CA SER A 86 10.36 -2.98 -5.90
C SER A 86 11.01 -2.93 -7.28
N THR A 87 12.08 -3.71 -7.47
CA THR A 87 12.71 -3.93 -8.78
C THR A 87 11.72 -4.47 -9.82
N LEU A 88 10.63 -5.12 -9.40
CA LEU A 88 9.57 -5.59 -10.29
C LEU A 88 8.85 -4.46 -11.03
N GLY A 89 8.84 -3.24 -10.47
CA GLY A 89 8.27 -2.04 -11.09
C GLY A 89 9.23 -1.30 -12.03
N SER A 90 10.51 -1.69 -12.10
CA SER A 90 11.51 -1.04 -12.96
C SER A 90 11.49 -1.63 -14.36
N ILE A 91 11.11 -0.83 -15.38
CA ILE A 91 11.15 -1.29 -16.78
C ILE A 91 12.58 -1.67 -17.18
N THR A 92 13.56 -0.83 -16.87
CA THR A 92 14.97 -1.08 -17.21
C THR A 92 15.48 -2.39 -16.60
N THR A 93 15.26 -2.60 -15.30
CA THR A 93 15.72 -3.82 -14.61
C THR A 93 15.01 -5.07 -15.13
N ARG A 94 13.73 -4.95 -15.53
CA ARG A 94 12.95 -6.09 -16.06
C ARG A 94 13.24 -6.44 -17.51
N LEU A 95 13.80 -5.52 -18.29
CA LEU A 95 14.25 -5.77 -19.66
C LEU A 95 15.72 -6.20 -19.74
N ASP A 96 16.47 -6.05 -18.67
CA ASP A 96 17.86 -6.53 -18.59
C ASP A 96 17.89 -8.06 -18.49
N SER A 97 18.37 -8.71 -19.55
CA SER A 97 18.45 -10.16 -19.67
C SER A 97 19.46 -10.79 -18.71
N SER A 98 20.33 -10.01 -18.06
CA SER A 98 21.22 -10.52 -17.01
C SER A 98 20.50 -10.79 -15.67
N ASN A 99 19.25 -10.32 -15.51
CA ASN A 99 18.42 -10.51 -14.31
C ASN A 99 17.36 -11.63 -14.46
N LEU A 100 17.45 -12.45 -15.52
CA LEU A 100 16.67 -13.67 -15.72
C LEU A 100 17.43 -14.89 -15.18
#